data_AF-A0A957E803-F1
#
_entry.id   AF-A0A957E803-F1
#
_cell.length_a   1.000
_cell.length_b   1.000
_cell.length_c   1.000
_cell.angle_alpha   90.00
_cell.angle_beta   90.00
_cell.angle_gamma   90.00
#
_symmetry.space_group_name_H-M   'P 1'
#
loop_
_entity.id
_entity.type
_entity.pdbx_description
1 polymer ?
#
loop_
_entity_poly.entity_id
_entity_poly.type
_entity_poly.pdbx_seq_one_letter_code
_entity_poly.pdbx_strand_id
1 'polypeptide(L)'
;MKRFELEDEERKVLQTLAKRGAMSPSEVAAETWTLPGKTLSVLRELSSAGFVHLRNDTNSPDGMLVAITSEARGYLNGSLA
;
A
#
# COMPACT_ATOMS: atom_id res chain seq x y z
N MET A 1 5.95 -13.92 -14.98
CA MET A 1 5.86 -12.77 -14.07
C MET A 1 6.94 -12.94 -13.01
N LYS A 2 7.79 -11.93 -12.77
CA LYS A 2 8.76 -12.00 -11.67
C LYS A 2 7.98 -12.05 -10.36
N ARG A 3 8.33 -12.97 -9.46
CA ARG A 3 7.81 -12.99 -8.08
C ARG A 3 8.31 -11.70 -7.44
N PHE A 4 7.40 -10.77 -7.18
CA PHE A 4 7.71 -9.62 -6.34
C PHE A 4 7.81 -10.15 -4.91
N GLU A 5 9.03 -10.16 -4.36
CA GLU A 5 9.25 -10.53 -2.97
C GLU A 5 9.04 -9.28 -2.13
N LEU A 6 7.96 -9.26 -1.34
CA LEU A 6 7.66 -8.13 -0.46
C LEU A 6 8.69 -8.08 0.68
N GLU A 7 9.35 -6.94 0.81
CA GLU A 7 10.10 -6.59 2.01
C GLU A 7 9.15 -6.39 3.21
N ASP A 8 9.71 -6.41 4.42
CA ASP A 8 8.93 -6.29 5.66
C ASP A 8 8.10 -5.00 5.70
N GLU A 9 8.65 -3.91 5.17
CA GLU A 9 7.98 -2.61 5.14
C GLU A 9 6.80 -2.60 4.17
N GLU A 10 6.99 -3.14 2.96
CA GLU A 10 5.92 -3.28 1.96
C GLU A 10 4.80 -4.17 2.48
N ARG A 11 5.15 -5.28 3.14
CA ARG A 11 4.20 -6.17 3.80
C ARG A 11 3.43 -5.43 4.89
N LYS A 12 4.10 -4.62 5.72
CA LYS A 12 3.46 -3.82 6.77
C LYS A 12 2.47 -2.80 6.20
N VAL A 13 2.83 -2.13 5.10
CA VAL A 13 1.94 -1.21 4.37
C VAL A 13 0.70 -1.95 3.87
N LEU A 14 0.88 -3.07 3.18
CA LEU A 14 -0.25 -3.85 2.65
C LEU A 14 -1.16 -4.40 3.77
N GLN A 15 -0.60 -4.90 4.86
CA GLN A 15 -1.37 -5.36 6.03
C GLN A 15 -2.18 -4.22 6.65
N THR A 16 -1.59 -3.02 6.73
CA THR A 16 -2.27 -1.83 7.26
C THR A 16 -3.46 -1.45 6.37
N LEU A 17 -3.26 -1.36 5.06
CA LEU A 17 -4.33 -1.07 4.10
C LEU A 17 -5.42 -2.16 4.07
N ALA A 18 -5.03 -3.43 4.21
CA ALA A 18 -5.98 -4.54 4.29
C ALA A 18 -6.91 -4.42 5.52
N LYS A 19 -6.35 -3.97 6.66
CA LYS A 19 -7.07 -3.83 7.92
C LYS A 19 -7.89 -2.54 8.03
N ARG A 20 -7.33 -1.42 7.59
CA ARG A 20 -7.89 -0.07 7.77
C ARG A 20 -8.75 0.40 6.60
N GLY A 21 -8.56 -0.17 5.42
CA GLY A 21 -9.20 0.29 4.20
C GLY A 21 -8.36 1.30 3.44
N ALA A 22 -9.01 2.11 2.59
CA ALA A 22 -8.32 3.13 1.82
C ALA A 22 -7.86 4.27 2.74
N MET A 23 -6.63 4.73 2.56
CA MET A 23 -5.97 5.74 3.41
C MET A 23 -5.18 6.71 2.57
N SER A 24 -4.93 7.92 3.07
CA SER A 24 -4.00 8.85 2.45
C SER A 24 -2.54 8.42 2.71
N PRO A 25 -1.56 8.81 1.86
CA PRO A 25 -0.14 8.54 2.09
C PRO A 25 0.37 8.94 3.49
N SER A 26 -0.05 10.09 4.02
CA SER A 26 0.35 10.53 5.37
C SER A 26 -0.27 9.67 6.48
N GLU A 27 -1.51 9.21 6.32
CA GLU A 27 -2.14 8.26 7.25
C GLU A 27 -1.44 6.90 7.22
N VAL A 28 -1.06 6.40 6.04
CA VAL A 28 -0.26 5.17 5.90
C VAL A 28 1.06 5.33 6.64
N ALA A 29 1.78 6.44 6.42
CA ALA A 29 3.06 6.72 7.06
C ALA A 29 2.94 6.70 8.60
N ALA A 30 1.86 7.31 9.13
CA ALA A 30 1.60 7.37 10.56
C ALA A 30 1.30 5.97 11.15
N GLU A 31 0.47 5.17 10.50
CA GLU A 31 0.11 3.82 10.99
C GLU A 31 1.28 2.82 10.85
N THR A 32 2.11 2.96 9.82
CA THR A 32 3.26 2.05 9.60
C THR A 32 4.53 2.53 10.28
N TRP A 33 4.55 3.72 10.88
CA TRP A 33 5.75 4.33 11.46
C TRP A 33 6.88 4.48 10.43
N THR A 34 6.52 4.80 9.19
CA THR A 34 7.45 5.02 8.08
C THR A 34 7.59 6.52 7.81
N LEU A 35 8.77 6.97 7.41
CA LEU A 35 8.98 8.37 7.03
C LEU A 35 8.09 8.75 5.83
N PRO A 36 7.47 9.94 5.78
CA PRO A 36 6.56 10.32 4.69
C PRO A 36 7.17 10.17 3.29
N GLY A 37 8.40 10.64 3.09
CA GLY A 37 9.11 10.51 1.82
C GLY A 37 9.37 9.06 1.40
N LYS A 38 9.70 8.20 2.37
CA LYS A 38 9.90 6.77 2.14
C LYS A 38 8.59 6.05 1.85
N THR A 39 7.52 6.41 2.58
CA THR A 39 6.17 5.88 2.38
C THR A 39 5.72 6.11 0.94
N LEU A 40 5.92 7.31 0.40
CA LEU A 40 5.53 7.60 -0.98
C LEU A 40 6.29 6.74 -2.01
N SER A 41 7.58 6.46 -1.79
CA SER A 41 8.36 5.56 -2.65
C SER A 41 7.81 4.13 -2.60
N VAL A 42 7.61 3.59 -1.40
CA VAL A 42 7.05 2.24 -1.18
C VAL A 42 5.66 2.11 -1.84
N LEU A 43 4.82 3.12 -1.68
CA LEU A 43 3.48 3.14 -2.29
C LEU A 43 3.52 3.13 -3.82
N ARG A 44 4.49 3.80 -4.43
CA ARG A 44 4.70 3.78 -5.89
C ARG A 44 5.21 2.42 -6.37
N GLU A 45 6.14 1.83 -5.64
CA GLU A 45 6.67 0.49 -5.94
C GLU A 45 5.57 -0.56 -5.86
N LEU A 46 4.81 -0.59 -4.77
CA LEU A 46 3.64 -1.45 -4.61
C LEU A 46 2.58 -1.23 -5.69
N SER A 47 2.36 0.03 -6.12
CA SER A 47 1.43 0.33 -7.19
C SER A 47 1.93 -0.19 -8.53
N SER A 48 3.21 -0.01 -8.84
CA SER A 48 3.84 -0.54 -10.06
C SER A 48 3.80 -2.07 -10.13
N ALA A 49 3.82 -2.73 -8.98
CA ALA A 49 3.69 -4.18 -8.84
C ALA A 49 2.22 -4.67 -8.83
N GLY A 50 1.25 -3.76 -8.85
CA GLY A 50 -0.19 -4.09 -8.88
C GLY A 50 -0.79 -4.44 -7.52
N PHE A 51 -0.10 -4.16 -6.42
CA PHE A 51 -0.58 -4.46 -5.07
C PHE A 51 -1.46 -3.37 -4.46
N VAL A 52 -1.32 -2.12 -4.93
CA VAL A 52 -2.17 -1.00 -4.51
C VAL A 52 -2.62 -0.15 -5.69
N HIS A 53 -3.76 0.50 -5.53
CA HIS A 53 -4.21 1.59 -6.38
C HIS A 53 -3.91 2.93 -5.71
N LEU A 54 -3.28 3.83 -6.47
CA LEU A 54 -3.13 5.24 -6.13
C LEU A 54 -4.17 6.03 -6.93
N ARG A 55 -5.05 6.75 -6.24
CA ARG A 55 -6.09 7.56 -6.87
C ARG A 55 -6.03 8.98 -6.35
N ASN A 56 -6.03 9.94 -7.26
CA ASN A 56 -6.19 11.34 -6.87
C ASN A 56 -7.56 11.53 -6.20
N ASP A 57 -7.59 12.21 -5.07
CA ASP A 57 -8.80 12.48 -4.31
C ASP A 57 -8.66 13.82 -3.60
N THR A 58 -9.43 14.82 -4.04
CA THR A 58 -9.39 16.18 -3.50
C THR A 58 -9.90 16.27 -2.06
N ASN A 59 -10.59 15.24 -1.57
CA ASN A 59 -11.07 15.17 -0.19
C ASN A 59 -10.05 14.48 0.73
N SER A 60 -8.97 13.92 0.18
CA SER A 60 -7.87 13.37 0.97
C SER A 60 -6.90 14.48 1.40
N PRO A 61 -6.36 14.45 2.63
CA PRO A 61 -5.35 15.42 3.10
C PRO A 61 -4.13 15.56 2.18
N ASP A 62 -3.75 14.48 1.49
CA ASP A 62 -2.59 14.45 0.58
C ASP A 62 -2.97 14.64 -0.89
N GLY A 63 -4.26 14.90 -1.18
CA GLY A 63 -4.78 14.92 -2.56
C GLY A 63 -4.82 13.54 -3.23
N MET A 64 -4.61 12.46 -2.46
CA MET A 64 -4.50 11.09 -2.95
C MET A 64 -5.00 10.08 -1.91
N LEU A 65 -5.69 9.04 -2.36
CA LEU A 65 -5.98 7.85 -1.59
C LEU A 65 -5.23 6.64 -2.15
N VAL A 66 -4.85 5.75 -1.24
CA VAL A 66 -4.25 4.47 -1.50
C VAL A 66 -5.21 3.39 -1.05
N ALA A 67 -5.46 2.39 -1.91
CA ALA A 67 -6.25 1.22 -1.55
C ALA A 67 -5.53 -0.06 -1.99
N ILE A 68 -5.61 -1.11 -1.17
CA ILE A 68 -5.08 -2.43 -1.51
C ILE A 68 -5.91 -3.12 -2.61
N THR A 69 -5.25 -3.82 -3.54
CA THR A 69 -5.93 -4.61 -4.60
C THR A 69 -6.44 -5.96 -4.09
N SER A 70 -7.31 -6.61 -4.85
CA SER A 70 -7.81 -7.95 -4.53
C SER A 70 -6.69 -8.99 -4.64
N GLU A 71 -5.79 -8.81 -5.60
CA GLU A 71 -4.60 -9.62 -5.83
C GLU A 71 -3.65 -9.56 -4.63
N ALA A 72 -3.42 -8.35 -4.10
CA ALA A 72 -2.62 -8.17 -2.88
C ALA A 72 -3.24 -8.84 -1.66
N ARG A 73 -4.58 -8.78 -1.51
CA ARG A 73 -5.29 -9.51 -0.45
C ARG A 73 -5.10 -11.02 -0.59
N GLY A 74 -5.18 -11.54 -1.81
CA GLY A 74 -4.91 -12.95 -2.10
C GLY A 74 -3.47 -13.36 -1.76
N TYR A 75 -2.49 -12.50 -2.08
CA TYR A 75 -1.09 -12.70 -1.75
C TYR A 75 -0.86 -12.71 -0.22
N LEU A 76 -1.44 -11.76 0.52
CA LEU A 76 -1.32 -11.69 1.98
C LEU A 76 -1.92 -12.91 2.69
N ASN A 77 -3.04 -13.44 2.18
CA ASN A 77 -3.74 -14.58 2.76
C ASN A 77 -3.16 -15.94 2.34
N GLY A 78 -2.04 -15.96 1.57
CA GLY A 78 -1.42 -17.19 1.10
C GLY A 78 -2.22 -17.95 0.04
N SER A 79 -3.25 -17.34 -0.56
CA SER A 79 -4.06 -17.96 -1.61
C SER A 79 -3.41 -17.91 -3.00
N LEU A 80 -2.31 -17.15 -3.15
CA LEU A 80 -1.54 -17.01 -4.39
C LEU A 80 -0.04 -17.37 -4.23
N ALA A 81 0.32 -18.08 -3.15
CA ALA A 81 1.69 -18.48 -2.84
C ALA A 81 2.12 -19.73 -3.63
#